data_AF-A0A1E4CSG2-F1
#
_entry.id   AF-A0A1E4CSG2-F1
#
_cell.length_a   1.000
_cell.length_b   1.000
_cell.length_c   1.000
_cell.angle_alpha   90.00
_cell.angle_beta   90.00
_cell.angle_gamma   90.00
#
_symmetry.space_group_name_H-M   'P 1'
#
loop_
_entity.id
_entity.type
_entity.pdbx_description
1 polymer ?
#
loop_
_entity_poly.entity_id
_entity_poly.type
_entity_poly.pdbx_seq_one_letter_code
_entity_poly.pdbx_strand_id
1 'polypeptide(L)' 'MDLRPPVPGSIRHFRLEEQEHPVEFASLAAFFGTVAAAFERGVIYIDSNGYLEMNDMQFAELAGAMNPDVAWWRIADD' A
#
# COMPACT_ATOMS: atom_id res chain seq x y z
N MET A 1 -11.24 -14.09 -11.07
CA MET A 1 -12.26 -13.07 -11.38
C MET A 1 -12.82 -12.58 -10.06
N ASP A 2 -12.56 -11.33 -9.68
CA ASP A 2 -13.14 -10.75 -8.47
C ASP A 2 -14.62 -10.42 -8.72
N LEU A 3 -15.51 -11.09 -7.99
CA LEU A 3 -16.96 -10.97 -8.13
C LEU A 3 -17.59 -10.08 -7.06
N ARG A 4 -16.79 -9.47 -6.17
CA ARG A 4 -17.30 -8.61 -5.10
C ARG A 4 -17.77 -7.26 -5.67
N PRO A 5 -18.80 -6.64 -5.08
CA PRO A 5 -19.20 -5.30 -5.46
C PRO A 5 -18.03 -4.31 -5.26
N PRO A 6 -17.79 -3.40 -6.22
CA PRO A 6 -16.73 -2.42 -6.08
C PRO A 6 -17.05 -1.46 -4.92
N VAL A 7 -16.04 -1.15 -4.12
CA VAL A 7 -16.11 -0.03 -3.15
C VAL A 7 -15.73 1.23 -3.93
N PRO A 8 -16.65 2.18 -4.17
CA PRO A 8 -16.36 3.36 -4.96
C PRO A 8 -15.16 4.14 -4.41
N GLY A 9 -14.22 4.52 -5.28
CA GLY A 9 -13.03 5.29 -4.91
C GLY A 9 -11.88 4.51 -4.27
N SER A 10 -12.07 3.23 -3.95
CA SER A 10 -10.99 2.37 -3.45
C SER A 10 -9.92 2.09 -4.49
N ILE A 11 -8.68 1.91 -4.03
CA ILE A 11 -7.54 1.47 -4.82
C ILE A 11 -7.27 0.02 -4.49
N ARG A 12 -7.01 -0.78 -5.52
CA ARG A 12 -6.81 -2.23 -5.39
C ARG A 12 -5.41 -2.61 -5.81
N HIS A 13 -4.86 -3.56 -5.06
CA HIS A 13 -3.63 -4.25 -5.42
C HIS A 13 -3.94 -5.20 -6.58
N PHE A 14 -3.20 -5.07 -7.68
CA PHE A 14 -3.37 -5.91 -8.86
C PHE A 14 -2.02 -6.36 -9.39
N ARG A 15 -1.74 -7.67 -9.32
CA ARG A 15 -0.60 -8.29 -9.97
C ARG A 15 -1.04 -9.29 -11.02
N LEU A 16 -0.21 -9.45 -12.05
CA LEU A 16 -0.37 -10.53 -13.00
C LEU A 16 -0.30 -11.86 -12.22
N GLU A 17 -1.16 -12.81 -12.58
CA GLU A 17 -1.22 -14.16 -11.99
C GLU A 17 -1.89 -14.30 -10.62
N GLU A 18 -2.24 -13.21 -9.94
CA GLU A 18 -3.02 -13.28 -8.69
C GLU A 18 -4.52 -13.47 -8.97
N GLN A 19 -5.16 -14.40 -8.23
CA GLN A 19 -6.62 -14.63 -8.34
C GLN A 19 -7.44 -13.59 -7.57
N GLU A 20 -6.86 -13.02 -6.51
CA GLU A 20 -7.48 -12.02 -5.65
C GLU A 20 -6.80 -10.66 -5.83
N HIS A 21 -7.59 -9.59 -5.78
CA HIS A 21 -7.13 -8.22 -5.93
C HIS A 21 -7.63 -7.37 -4.76
N PRO A 22 -7.03 -7.48 -3.57
CA PRO A 22 -7.56 -6.84 -2.37
C PRO A 22 -7.58 -5.31 -2.49
N VAL A 23 -8.44 -4.68 -1.70
CA VAL A 23 -8.37 -3.23 -1.50
C VAL A 23 -7.09 -2.93 -0.72
N GLU A 24 -6.26 -2.08 -1.31
CA GLU A 24 -4.98 -1.64 -0.75
C GLU A 24 -5.10 -0.24 -0.14
N PHE A 25 -6.01 0.61 -0.65
CA PHE A 25 -6.35 1.87 0.00
C PHE A 25 -7.83 2.21 -0.17
N ALA A 26 -8.42 2.85 0.84
CA ALA A 26 -9.83 3.26 0.80
C ALA A 26 -10.10 4.44 -0.16
N SER A 27 -9.08 5.22 -0.51
CA SER A 27 -9.19 6.36 -1.42
C SER A 27 -7.84 6.79 -2.02
N LEU A 28 -7.88 7.60 -3.08
CA LEU A 28 -6.69 8.30 -3.61
C LEU A 28 -6.00 9.18 -2.56
N ALA A 29 -6.77 9.85 -1.71
CA ALA A 29 -6.20 10.68 -0.65
C ALA A 29 -5.40 9.85 0.36
N ALA A 30 -5.92 8.67 0.74
CA ALA A 30 -5.23 7.73 1.63
C ALA A 30 -3.94 7.18 1.01
N PHE A 31 -3.98 6.81 -0.28
CA PHE A 31 -2.79 6.38 -1.03
C PHE A 31 -1.72 7.46 -1.09
N PHE A 32 -2.05 8.65 -1.61
CA PHE A 32 -1.06 9.71 -1.75
C PHE A 32 -0.56 10.24 -0.40
N GLY A 33 -1.41 10.28 0.63
CA GLY A 33 -0.99 10.61 1.99
C GLY A 33 0.04 9.62 2.54
N THR A 34 -0.15 8.33 2.29
CA THR A 34 0.81 7.28 2.71
C THR A 34 2.12 7.37 1.94
N VAL A 35 2.06 7.56 0.61
CA VAL A 35 3.27 7.75 -0.23
C VAL A 35 4.04 9.01 0.17
N ALA A 36 3.36 10.12 0.44
CA ALA A 36 4.00 11.35 0.90
C ALA A 36 4.70 11.14 2.25
N ALA A 37 4.02 10.54 3.23
CA ALA A 37 4.61 10.23 4.51
C ALA A 37 5.80 9.26 4.39
N ALA A 38 5.73 8.28 3.48
CA ALA A 38 6.82 7.35 3.21
C ALA A 38 8.06 8.06 2.66
N PHE A 39 7.86 9.00 1.73
CA PHE A 39 8.94 9.83 1.20
C PHE A 39 9.55 10.73 2.29
N GLU A 40 8.72 11.42 3.08
CA GLU A 40 9.18 12.30 4.16
C GLU A 40 9.98 11.57 5.25
N ARG A 41 9.66 10.28 5.48
CA ARG A 41 10.33 9.42 6.46
C ARG A 41 11.52 8.64 5.90
N GLY A 42 11.85 8.81 4.62
CA GLY A 42 12.93 8.08 3.96
C GLY A 42 12.65 6.58 3.75
N VAL A 43 11.38 6.17 3.85
CA VAL A 43 10.94 4.80 3.50
C VAL A 43 11.00 4.61 1.98
N ILE A 44 10.65 5.65 1.23
CA ILE A 44 10.92 5.77 -0.20
C ILE A 44 12.14 6.69 -0.33
N TYR A 45 13.19 6.23 -1.01
CA TYR A 45 14.49 6.92 -1.07
C TYR A 45 15.20 6.70 -2.41
N ILE A 46 16.25 7.50 -2.65
CA ILE A 46 17.17 7.26 -3.77
C ILE A 46 18.36 6.46 -3.24
N ASP A 47 18.64 5.30 -3.84
CA ASP A 47 19.75 4.44 -3.44
C ASP A 47 21.11 5.01 -3.88
N SER A 48 22.21 4.32 -3.52
CA SER A 48 23.57 4.75 -3.89
C SER A 48 23.84 4.74 -5.39
N ASN A 49 23.01 4.08 -6.19
CA ASN A 49 23.11 4.00 -7.64
C ASN A 49 22.23 5.04 -8.35
N GLY A 50 21.42 5.80 -7.60
CA GLY A 50 20.52 6.82 -8.15
C GLY A 50 19.12 6.30 -8.50
N TYR A 51 18.73 5.11 -8.06
CA TYR A 51 17.41 4.53 -8.31
C TYR A 51 16.43 4.86 -7.18
N LEU A 52 15.16 5.08 -7.54
CA LEU A 52 14.07 5.19 -6.59
C LEU A 52 13.75 3.81 -6.04
N GLU A 53 13.95 3.63 -4.74
CA GLU A 53 13.73 2.39 -4.00
C GLU A 53 12.75 2.62 -2.85
N MET A 54 12.23 1.52 -2.32
CA MET A 54 11.33 1.51 -1.17
C MET A 54 11.73 0.40 -0.20
N ASN A 55 11.77 0.71 1.09
CA ASN A 55 11.86 -0.33 2.10
C ASN A 55 10.46 -0.94 2.33
N ASP A 56 10.21 -2.11 1.75
CA ASP A 56 8.89 -2.75 1.76
C ASP A 56 8.35 -3.01 3.16
N MET A 57 9.20 -3.43 4.11
CA MET A 57 8.78 -3.70 5.49
C MET A 57 8.34 -2.41 6.19
N GLN A 58 9.15 -1.35 6.08
CA GLN A 58 8.82 -0.05 6.67
C GLN A 58 7.61 0.58 6.00
N PHE A 59 7.42 0.34 4.69
CA PHE A 59 6.24 0.81 3.99
C PHE A 59 4.99 0.09 4.46
N ALA A 60 5.02 -1.25 4.59
CA ALA A 60 3.91 -2.03 5.10
C ALA A 60 3.51 -1.62 6.52
N GLU A 61 4.49 -1.41 7.41
CA GLU A 61 4.26 -0.91 8.77
C GLU A 61 3.60 0.49 8.77
N LEU A 62 4.16 1.42 7.99
CA LEU A 62 3.62 2.77 7.87
C LEU A 62 2.20 2.78 7.29
N ALA A 63 1.98 2.01 6.22
CA ALA A 63 0.70 1.90 5.56
C ALA A 63 -0.36 1.28 6.49
N GLY A 64 0.00 0.27 7.28
CA GLY A 64 -0.88 -0.31 8.30
C GLY A 64 -1.24 0.67 9.41
N ALA A 65 -0.26 1.43 9.90
CA ALA A 65 -0.49 2.45 10.92
C ALA A 65 -1.39 3.61 10.42
N MET A 66 -1.24 4.03 9.16
CA MET A 66 -2.02 5.12 8.58
C MET A 66 -3.41 4.68 8.06
N ASN A 67 -3.58 3.39 7.75
CA ASN A 67 -4.78 2.84 7.12
C ASN A 67 -5.31 1.61 7.90
N PRO A 68 -5.64 1.72 9.20
CA PRO A 68 -5.96 0.57 10.06
C PRO A 68 -7.22 -0.21 9.65
N ASP A 69 -8.12 0.43 8.91
CA ASP A 69 -9.36 -0.17 8.41
C ASP A 69 -9.16 -0.99 7.12
N VAL A 70 -7.98 -0.94 6.51
CA VAL A 70 -7.66 -1.68 5.29
C VAL A 70 -7.03 -3.02 5.67
N ALA A 71 -7.76 -4.11 5.40
CA ALA A 71 -7.34 -5.47 5.78
C ALA A 71 -5.98 -5.88 5.18
N TRP A 72 -5.64 -5.39 3.98
CA TRP A 72 -4.38 -5.69 3.31
C TRP A 72 -3.14 -5.31 4.13
N TRP A 73 -3.20 -4.22 4.90
CA TRP A 73 -2.07 -3.74 5.68
C TRP A 73 -2.02 -4.28 7.11
N ARG A 74 -2.93 -5.18 7.46
CA ARG A 74 -2.86 -5.88 8.74
C ARG A 74 -1.78 -6.95 8.61
N ILE A 75 -0.67 -6.75 9.32
CA ILE A 75 0.34 -7.79 9.48
C ILE A 75 -0.38 -8.98 10.12
N ALA A 76 -0.31 -10.15 9.49
CA ALA A 76 -0.81 -11.37 10.12
C ALA A 76 0.04 -11.60 11.37
N ASP A 77 -0.61 -11.74 12.53
CA ASP A 77 0.05 -12.28 13.72
C ASP A 77 0.45 -13.73 13.38
N ASP A 78 1.69 -13.96 12.95
CA ASP A 78 2.32 -15.29 12.84
C ASP A 78 2.74 -15.82 14.22
#